data_AF-A0A975C8L0-F1
#
_entry.id   AF-A0A975C8L0-F1
#
_cell.length_a   1.000
_cell.length_b   1.000
_cell.length_c   1.000
_cell.angle_alpha   90.00
_cell.angle_beta   90.00
_cell.angle_gamma   90.00
#
_symmetry.space_group_name_H-M   'P 1'
#
loop_
_entity.id
_entity.type
_entity.pdbx_description
1 polymer ?
#
loop_
_entity_poly.entity_id
_entity_poly.type
_entity_poly.pdbx_seq_one_letter_code
_entity_poly.pdbx_strand_id
1 'polypeptide(L)'
;MDLLTSKHSQLSMQNNFTFNKPLVKTDIAAPGKSGDIDVKVETKKNVDVETKGTVDVGKGASVADDIFKQGKKVVDKFNIDDAYVKPKHLSTTKGNGAKFLGDSKGAAEQILKDSMKNGTVQSITDNGLTKMGKQSYSVIIDAGKPIGTKGENLIKVVLSEDGGMLSAYPIK
;
A
#
# COMPACT_ATOMS: atom_id res chain seq x y z
N MET A 1 36.93 -10.21 -46.13
CA MET A 1 36.08 -11.37 -45.78
C MET A 1 36.96 -12.29 -44.98
N ASP A 2 37.09 -12.02 -43.69
CA ASP A 2 37.85 -12.86 -42.76
C ASP A 2 36.90 -13.40 -41.70
N LEU A 3 36.74 -14.71 -41.76
CA LEU A 3 36.05 -15.57 -40.81
C LEU A 3 37.14 -16.13 -39.87
N LEU A 4 36.74 -16.48 -38.63
CA LEU A 4 37.49 -17.15 -37.51
C LEU A 4 37.67 -16.19 -36.32
N THR A 5 37.40 -16.48 -35.04
CA THR A 5 36.84 -17.63 -34.31
C THR A 5 36.59 -17.17 -32.86
N SER A 6 35.45 -17.59 -32.29
CA SER A 6 35.17 -17.92 -30.86
C SER A 6 35.91 -17.20 -29.73
N LYS A 7 35.15 -16.59 -28.81
CA LYS A 7 35.19 -16.96 -27.38
C LYS A 7 33.80 -16.89 -26.75
N HIS A 8 33.36 -18.04 -26.25
CA HIS A 8 32.35 -18.23 -25.22
C HIS A 8 32.52 -17.21 -24.09
N SER A 9 31.49 -16.44 -23.77
CA SER A 9 31.35 -15.84 -22.45
C SER A 9 30.38 -16.69 -21.65
N GLN A 10 30.91 -17.34 -20.62
CA GLN A 10 30.17 -18.18 -19.68
C GLN A 10 29.18 -17.34 -18.86
N LEU A 11 28.04 -17.96 -18.56
CA LEU A 11 27.14 -17.57 -17.49
C LEU A 11 27.88 -17.56 -16.15
N SER A 12 27.70 -16.50 -15.36
CA SER A 12 27.75 -16.62 -13.90
C SER A 12 26.50 -16.00 -13.30
N MET A 13 25.50 -16.84 -13.04
CA MET A 13 24.54 -16.58 -11.98
C MET A 13 25.20 -17.05 -10.67
N GLN A 14 25.42 -16.15 -9.73
CA GLN A 14 25.61 -16.53 -8.32
C GLN A 14 24.75 -15.61 -7.45
N ASN A 15 23.65 -16.19 -6.99
CA ASN A 15 22.77 -15.66 -5.96
C ASN A 15 23.47 -15.77 -4.61
N ASN A 16 23.85 -14.66 -3.99
CA ASN A 16 24.20 -14.63 -2.56
C ASN A 16 23.05 -14.01 -1.76
N PHE A 17 22.07 -14.83 -1.41
CA PHE A 17 21.17 -14.56 -0.29
C PHE A 17 21.86 -15.04 0.99
N THR A 18 22.46 -14.11 1.75
CA THR A 18 22.92 -14.41 3.12
C THR A 18 21.91 -13.84 4.10
N PHE A 19 21.15 -14.75 4.72
CA PHE A 19 20.17 -14.43 5.75
C PHE A 19 20.83 -14.52 7.12
N ASN A 20 21.36 -13.41 7.63
CA ASN A 20 21.85 -13.35 9.02
C ASN A 20 20.69 -13.05 9.96
N LYS A 21 20.10 -14.10 10.54
CA LYS A 21 19.25 -14.00 11.75
C LYS A 21 20.12 -14.18 12.99
N PRO A 22 20.20 -13.20 13.91
CA PRO A 22 20.77 -13.45 15.23
C PRO A 22 19.79 -14.28 16.07
N LEU A 23 20.30 -15.41 16.57
CA LEU A 23 19.67 -16.30 17.53
C LEU A 23 19.60 -15.60 18.91
N VAL A 24 18.43 -15.11 19.30
CA VAL A 24 18.19 -14.68 20.69
C VAL A 24 17.94 -15.94 21.52
N LYS A 25 18.89 -16.26 22.39
CA LYS A 25 18.70 -17.23 23.48
C LYS A 25 17.83 -16.56 24.54
N THR A 26 16.63 -17.09 24.75
CA THR A 26 15.85 -16.81 25.96
C THR A 26 15.87 -18.07 26.79
N ASP A 27 16.42 -17.95 28.00
CA ASP A 27 16.63 -19.04 28.94
C ASP A 27 15.32 -19.74 29.31
N ILE A 28 15.33 -21.07 29.21
CA ILE A 28 14.25 -21.94 29.63
C ILE A 28 14.43 -22.21 31.13
N ALA A 29 13.56 -21.65 31.97
CA ALA A 29 13.45 -22.04 33.37
C ALA A 29 12.57 -23.30 33.49
N ALA A 30 13.08 -24.29 34.25
CA ALA A 30 12.49 -25.59 34.50
C ALA A 30 11.22 -25.54 35.41
N PRO A 31 10.40 -26.61 35.47
CA PRO A 31 9.11 -26.61 36.15
C PRO A 31 9.24 -27.02 37.64
N GLY A 32 8.73 -26.17 38.54
CA GLY A 32 8.54 -26.46 39.96
C GLY A 32 7.08 -26.84 40.27
N LYS A 33 6.90 -27.88 41.09
CA LYS A 33 5.61 -28.50 41.44
C LYS A 33 4.88 -27.82 42.61
N SER A 34 3.56 -27.95 42.57
CA SER A 34 2.61 -28.22 43.67
C SER A 34 2.22 -27.08 44.63
N GLY A 35 0.91 -26.82 44.65
CA GLY A 35 0.21 -26.04 45.66
C GLY A 35 -1.25 -25.82 45.22
N ASP A 36 -2.14 -26.72 45.63
CA ASP A 36 -3.59 -26.63 45.42
C ASP A 36 -4.18 -25.39 46.11
N ILE A 37 -4.91 -24.56 45.37
CA ILE A 37 -5.91 -23.66 45.95
C ILE A 37 -7.12 -23.59 45.00
N ASP A 38 -8.19 -24.29 45.38
CA ASP A 38 -9.53 -24.13 44.83
C ASP A 38 -10.02 -22.68 45.00
N VAL A 39 -10.26 -21.98 43.89
CA VAL A 39 -11.13 -20.79 43.88
C VAL A 39 -12.11 -20.91 42.72
N LYS A 40 -13.27 -21.44 43.05
CA LYS A 40 -14.50 -21.40 42.25
C LYS A 40 -15.11 -20.00 42.36
N VAL A 41 -15.03 -19.19 41.30
CA VAL A 41 -15.84 -17.96 41.17
C VAL A 41 -16.54 -17.93 39.80
N GLU A 42 -17.74 -18.48 39.85
CA GLU A 42 -19.00 -18.00 39.25
C GLU A 42 -18.93 -17.15 37.96
N THR A 43 -19.36 -17.76 36.86
CA THR A 43 -19.84 -17.08 35.65
C THR A 43 -20.99 -16.13 35.97
N LYS A 44 -20.84 -14.84 35.65
CA LYS A 44 -21.95 -13.90 35.51
C LYS A 44 -21.92 -13.26 34.12
N LYS A 45 -23.02 -13.49 33.39
CA LYS A 45 -23.41 -12.84 32.13
C LYS A 45 -23.69 -11.34 32.35
N ASN A 46 -23.80 -10.65 31.21
CA ASN A 46 -24.38 -9.31 30.98
C ASN A 46 -23.31 -8.20 31.00
N VAL A 47 -23.32 -7.16 30.15
CA VAL A 47 -24.40 -6.50 29.38
C VAL A 47 -23.73 -5.83 28.17
N ASP A 48 -24.35 -5.90 26.99
CA ASP A 48 -24.09 -4.97 25.88
C ASP A 48 -24.43 -3.54 26.33
N VAL A 49 -23.41 -2.72 26.59
CA VAL A 49 -23.60 -1.29 26.87
C VAL A 49 -23.31 -0.51 25.60
N GLU A 50 -24.34 -0.39 24.77
CA GLU A 50 -24.48 0.71 23.83
C GLU A 50 -24.59 2.01 24.66
N THR A 51 -23.54 2.83 24.65
CA THR A 51 -23.61 4.21 25.14
C THR A 51 -23.22 5.16 24.02
N LYS A 52 -24.26 5.77 23.45
CA LYS A 52 -24.16 7.02 22.70
C LYS A 52 -23.53 8.11 23.57
N GLY A 53 -22.51 8.77 23.01
CA GLY A 53 -22.24 10.18 23.27
C GLY A 53 -21.21 10.48 24.35
N THR A 54 -19.96 10.65 23.93
CA THR A 54 -19.01 11.52 24.63
C THR A 54 -18.40 12.48 23.60
N VAL A 55 -18.73 13.77 23.75
CA VAL A 55 -17.96 14.86 23.14
C VAL A 55 -16.72 15.01 24.02
N ASP A 56 -15.58 14.52 23.53
CA ASP A 56 -14.31 14.61 24.23
C ASP A 56 -13.24 15.20 23.32
N VAL A 57 -12.33 15.96 23.92
CA VAL A 57 -11.41 16.94 23.33
C VAL A 57 -10.20 16.24 22.66
N GLY A 58 -10.48 15.22 21.84
CA GLY A 58 -9.51 14.37 21.11
C GLY A 58 -9.87 14.11 19.64
N LYS A 59 -10.78 14.93 19.08
CA LYS A 59 -11.51 14.71 17.82
C LYS A 59 -10.65 14.67 16.55
N GLY A 60 -9.42 15.18 16.58
CA GLY A 60 -8.53 15.21 15.41
C GLY A 60 -7.89 13.85 15.09
N ALA A 61 -7.43 13.13 16.12
CA ALA A 61 -6.82 11.81 15.94
C ALA A 61 -7.87 10.76 15.53
N SER A 62 -9.05 10.79 16.15
CA SER A 62 -10.13 9.84 15.84
C SER A 62 -10.62 9.96 14.39
N VAL A 63 -10.75 11.19 13.88
CA VAL A 63 -11.18 11.43 12.50
C VAL A 63 -10.12 10.97 11.50
N ALA A 64 -8.84 11.24 11.75
CA ALA A 64 -7.75 10.78 10.89
C ALA A 64 -7.66 9.25 10.85
N ASP A 65 -7.80 8.59 12.00
CA ASP A 65 -7.84 7.13 12.10
C ASP A 65 -9.03 6.53 11.33
N ASP A 66 -10.19 7.18 11.40
CA ASP A 66 -11.38 6.76 10.67
C ASP A 66 -11.21 6.92 9.16
N ILE A 67 -10.64 8.03 8.70
CA ILE A 67 -10.31 8.26 7.28
C ILE A 67 -9.34 7.18 6.78
N PHE A 68 -8.28 6.89 7.54
CA PHE A 68 -7.31 5.88 7.17
C PHE A 68 -7.97 4.49 7.08
N LYS A 69 -8.75 4.09 8.09
CA LYS A 69 -9.47 2.81 8.10
C LYS A 69 -10.45 2.68 6.94
N GLN A 70 -11.23 3.72 6.65
CA GLN A 70 -12.21 3.70 5.57
C GLN A 70 -11.53 3.69 4.20
N GLY A 71 -10.55 4.55 3.97
CA GLY A 71 -9.80 4.58 2.72
C GLY A 71 -9.01 3.28 2.49
N LYS A 72 -8.47 2.66 3.55
CA LYS A 72 -7.82 1.35 3.44
C LYS A 72 -8.79 0.27 2.96
N LYS A 73 -10.04 0.25 3.44
CA LYS A 73 -11.07 -0.67 2.93
C LYS A 73 -11.34 -0.47 1.44
N VAL A 74 -11.28 0.76 0.94
CA VAL A 74 -11.44 1.07 -0.49
C VAL A 74 -10.25 0.53 -1.29
N VAL A 75 -9.02 0.76 -0.80
CA VAL A 75 -7.80 0.22 -1.43
C VAL A 75 -7.84 -1.30 -1.48
N ASP A 76 -8.15 -1.97 -0.35
CA ASP A 76 -8.16 -3.43 -0.25
C ASP A 76 -9.23 -4.09 -1.16
N LYS A 77 -10.31 -3.38 -1.48
CA LYS A 77 -11.41 -3.87 -2.35
C LYS A 77 -11.25 -3.49 -3.81
N PHE A 78 -10.37 -2.55 -4.13
CA PHE A 78 -10.24 -2.04 -5.49
C PHE A 78 -9.75 -3.15 -6.43
N ASN A 79 -10.45 -3.34 -7.54
CA ASN A 79 -10.02 -4.26 -8.58
C ASN A 79 -8.88 -3.61 -9.39
N ILE A 80 -7.66 -4.11 -9.21
CA ILE A 80 -6.46 -3.57 -9.87
C ILE A 80 -6.58 -3.60 -11.40
N ASP A 81 -7.35 -4.54 -11.97
CA ASP A 81 -7.53 -4.60 -13.42
C ASP A 81 -8.28 -3.40 -14.00
N ASP A 82 -9.10 -2.73 -13.18
CA ASP A 82 -9.83 -1.52 -13.54
C ASP A 82 -8.97 -0.24 -13.42
N ALA A 83 -7.71 -0.36 -13.00
CA ALA A 83 -6.78 0.76 -12.95
C ALA A 83 -6.46 1.27 -14.37
N TYR A 84 -6.57 2.59 -14.53
CA TYR A 84 -6.35 3.30 -15.78
C TYR A 84 -5.52 4.58 -15.61
N VAL A 85 -4.83 5.02 -16.66
CA VAL A 85 -4.10 6.30 -16.67
C VAL A 85 -4.83 7.29 -17.57
N LYS A 86 -5.15 8.48 -17.04
CA LYS A 86 -5.75 9.56 -17.85
C LYS A 86 -4.74 10.08 -18.88
N PRO A 87 -5.18 10.47 -20.08
CA PRO A 87 -4.28 10.91 -21.16
C PRO A 87 -3.24 11.95 -20.72
N LYS A 88 -3.63 12.96 -19.94
CA LYS A 88 -2.72 14.02 -19.46
C LYS A 88 -1.53 13.55 -18.61
N HIS A 89 -1.57 12.33 -18.10
CA HIS A 89 -0.51 11.72 -17.29
C HIS A 89 0.38 10.75 -18.08
N LEU A 90 0.18 10.63 -19.39
CA LEU A 90 1.02 9.83 -20.28
C LEU A 90 2.20 10.66 -20.80
N SER A 91 3.39 10.05 -20.89
CA SER A 91 4.62 10.67 -21.40
C SER A 91 4.48 11.25 -22.82
N THR A 92 3.62 10.64 -23.64
CA THR A 92 3.36 11.01 -25.04
C THR A 92 2.50 12.25 -25.20
N THR A 93 1.94 12.77 -24.10
CA THR A 93 1.11 13.98 -24.14
C THR A 93 1.90 15.23 -23.78
N LYS A 94 1.51 16.37 -24.39
CA LYS A 94 2.14 17.68 -24.14
C LYS A 94 2.00 18.12 -22.67
N GLY A 95 2.80 19.12 -22.30
CA GLY A 95 2.80 19.76 -20.99
C GLY A 95 3.95 19.30 -20.08
N ASN A 96 4.36 20.18 -19.16
CA ASN A 96 5.54 19.99 -18.31
C ASN A 96 5.24 19.24 -16.99
N GLY A 97 4.06 18.64 -16.84
CA GLY A 97 3.72 17.86 -15.65
C GLY A 97 4.53 16.56 -15.58
N ALA A 98 4.73 16.04 -14.36
CA ALA A 98 5.17 14.67 -14.16
C ALA A 98 4.18 13.70 -14.82
N LYS A 99 4.72 12.73 -15.55
CA LYS A 99 3.95 11.75 -16.34
C LYS A 99 4.52 10.37 -16.06
N PHE A 100 3.69 9.34 -16.20
CA PHE A 100 4.19 7.97 -16.12
C PHE A 100 5.21 7.72 -17.23
N LEU A 101 6.22 6.91 -16.92
CA LEU A 101 7.08 6.30 -17.92
C LEU A 101 6.29 5.34 -18.82
N GLY A 102 6.92 4.89 -19.90
CA GLY A 102 6.29 4.09 -20.96
C GLY A 102 5.87 4.95 -22.15
N ASP A 103 5.90 4.36 -23.33
CA ASP A 103 5.62 4.99 -24.63
C ASP A 103 4.15 4.88 -25.07
N SER A 104 3.32 4.25 -24.25
CA SER A 104 1.92 3.96 -24.55
C SER A 104 1.07 4.00 -23.28
N LYS A 105 -0.25 4.10 -23.47
CA LYS A 105 -1.23 4.02 -22.38
C LYS A 105 -1.12 2.69 -21.64
N GLY A 106 -0.99 1.58 -22.38
CA GLY A 106 -0.86 0.24 -21.79
C GLY A 106 0.40 0.10 -20.93
N ALA A 107 1.55 0.61 -21.39
CA ALA A 107 2.79 0.58 -20.60
C ALA A 107 2.66 1.39 -19.30
N ALA A 108 2.07 2.59 -19.37
CA ALA A 108 1.82 3.40 -18.18
C ALA A 108 0.84 2.72 -17.20
N GLU A 109 -0.20 2.06 -17.70
CA GLU A 109 -1.16 1.31 -16.88
C GLU A 109 -0.54 0.07 -16.23
N GLN A 110 0.37 -0.62 -16.92
CA GLN A 110 1.14 -1.71 -16.30
C GLN A 110 2.01 -1.21 -15.15
N ILE A 111 2.69 -0.07 -15.31
CA ILE A 111 3.47 0.56 -14.23
C ILE A 111 2.57 0.90 -13.03
N LEU A 112 1.39 1.46 -13.28
CA LEU A 112 0.41 1.76 -12.23
C LEU A 112 -0.02 0.48 -11.50
N LYS A 113 -0.43 -0.56 -12.24
CA LYS A 113 -0.89 -1.84 -11.68
C LYS A 113 0.19 -2.54 -10.88
N ASP A 114 1.42 -2.59 -11.41
CA ASP A 114 2.58 -3.16 -10.71
C ASP A 114 2.86 -2.42 -9.40
N SER A 115 2.75 -1.10 -9.40
CA SER A 115 2.99 -0.29 -8.21
C SER A 115 1.86 -0.44 -7.19
N MET A 116 0.60 -0.54 -7.63
CA MET A 116 -0.52 -0.81 -6.71
C MET A 116 -0.45 -2.21 -6.10
N LYS A 117 0.09 -3.19 -6.82
CA LYS A 117 0.22 -4.59 -6.37
C LYS A 117 1.42 -4.81 -5.45
N ASN A 118 2.56 -4.21 -5.77
CA ASN A 118 3.84 -4.53 -5.12
C ASN A 118 4.42 -3.35 -4.33
N GLY A 119 3.87 -2.15 -4.49
CA GLY A 119 4.33 -0.95 -3.80
C GLY A 119 3.85 -0.88 -2.35
N THR A 120 4.38 0.10 -1.62
CA THR A 120 4.02 0.33 -0.22
C THR A 120 3.09 1.53 -0.11
N VAL A 121 1.92 1.33 0.51
CA VAL A 121 1.03 2.45 0.83
C VAL A 121 1.66 3.29 1.95
N GLN A 122 2.06 4.51 1.62
CA GLN A 122 2.70 5.45 2.56
C GLN A 122 1.67 6.27 3.34
N SER A 123 0.57 6.65 2.70
CA SER A 123 -0.48 7.43 3.36
C SER A 123 -1.82 7.29 2.65
N ILE A 124 -2.90 7.41 3.43
CA ILE A 124 -4.27 7.53 2.95
C ILE A 124 -4.87 8.75 3.61
N THR A 125 -5.41 9.66 2.81
CA THR A 125 -5.96 10.94 3.28
C THR A 125 -7.31 11.23 2.64
N ASP A 126 -8.09 12.07 3.29
CA ASP A 126 -9.35 12.56 2.76
C ASP A 126 -9.13 13.35 1.46
N ASN A 127 -9.94 13.09 0.44
CA ASN A 127 -9.97 13.84 -0.81
C ASN A 127 -11.32 14.55 -1.04
N GLY A 128 -12.22 14.49 -0.06
CA GLY A 128 -13.55 15.07 -0.08
C GLY A 128 -14.54 14.24 -0.89
N LEU A 129 -15.71 14.82 -1.13
CA LEU A 129 -16.79 14.17 -1.87
C LEU A 129 -16.59 14.30 -3.38
N THR A 130 -16.92 13.24 -4.11
CA THR A 130 -17.11 13.28 -5.56
C THR A 130 -18.32 14.14 -5.91
N LYS A 131 -18.49 14.43 -7.20
CA LYS A 131 -19.68 15.14 -7.70
C LYS A 131 -21.01 14.43 -7.37
N MET A 132 -20.97 13.12 -7.12
CA MET A 132 -22.12 12.31 -6.74
C MET A 132 -22.32 12.20 -5.23
N GLY A 133 -21.57 12.99 -4.44
CA GLY A 133 -21.64 12.97 -2.98
C GLY A 133 -20.99 11.75 -2.35
N LYS A 134 -20.11 11.03 -3.08
CA LYS A 134 -19.40 9.85 -2.58
C LYS A 134 -18.07 10.25 -1.96
N GLN A 135 -17.72 9.72 -0.80
CA GLN A 135 -16.42 9.97 -0.20
C GLN A 135 -15.28 9.49 -1.10
N SER A 136 -14.19 10.25 -1.19
CA SER A 136 -12.99 9.86 -1.94
C SER A 136 -11.73 10.01 -1.10
N TYR A 137 -10.70 9.26 -1.48
CA TYR A 137 -9.45 9.14 -0.75
C TYR A 137 -8.25 9.33 -1.67
N SER A 138 -7.27 10.08 -1.18
CA SER A 138 -5.95 10.21 -1.78
C SER A 138 -5.02 9.18 -1.16
N VAL A 139 -4.52 8.26 -1.97
CA VAL A 139 -3.63 7.16 -1.59
C VAL A 139 -2.26 7.42 -2.21
N ILE A 140 -1.23 7.49 -1.37
CA ILE A 140 0.16 7.62 -1.83
C ILE A 140 0.84 6.27 -1.75
N ILE A 141 1.35 5.80 -2.89
CA ILE A 141 1.99 4.50 -3.04
C ILE A 141 3.43 4.74 -3.47
N ASP A 142 4.37 4.18 -2.71
CA ASP A 142 5.77 4.11 -3.11
C ASP A 142 6.01 2.89 -3.99
N ALA A 143 6.44 3.13 -5.23
CA ALA A 143 6.73 2.08 -6.20
C ALA A 143 8.10 1.42 -5.96
N GLY A 144 8.96 2.00 -5.12
CA GLY A 144 10.32 1.54 -4.85
C GLY A 144 11.30 1.71 -6.02
N LYS A 145 10.86 2.31 -7.13
CA LYS A 145 11.64 2.54 -8.36
C LYS A 145 11.12 3.78 -9.11
N PRO A 146 11.91 4.39 -10.00
CA PRO A 146 11.44 5.44 -10.88
C PRO A 146 10.27 4.98 -11.75
N ILE A 147 9.15 5.68 -11.65
CA ILE A 147 7.93 5.44 -12.42
C ILE A 147 7.50 6.67 -13.23
N GLY A 148 8.10 7.84 -12.97
CA GLY A 148 7.77 9.09 -13.64
C GLY A 148 8.90 9.68 -14.49
N THR A 149 8.52 10.51 -15.46
CA THR A 149 9.41 11.14 -16.45
C THR A 149 10.43 12.11 -15.86
N LYS A 150 10.32 12.48 -14.58
CA LYS A 150 11.27 13.38 -13.89
C LYS A 150 11.80 12.77 -12.59
N GLY A 151 11.83 11.44 -12.51
CA GLY A 151 12.39 10.70 -11.38
C GLY A 151 11.44 10.52 -10.21
N GLU A 152 10.13 10.65 -10.44
CA GLU A 152 9.11 10.32 -9.44
C GLU A 152 9.09 8.82 -9.12
N ASN A 153 9.07 8.49 -7.83
CA ASN A 153 8.96 7.11 -7.33
C ASN A 153 7.61 6.85 -6.65
N LEU A 154 6.84 7.90 -6.36
CA LEU A 154 5.55 7.81 -5.70
C LEU A 154 4.41 8.01 -6.70
N ILE A 155 3.27 7.40 -6.42
CA ILE A 155 2.03 7.58 -7.18
C ILE A 155 0.97 8.11 -6.23
N LYS A 156 0.30 9.18 -6.63
CA LYS A 156 -0.98 9.58 -6.03
C LYS A 156 -2.12 8.94 -6.80
N VAL A 157 -2.84 8.04 -6.13
CA VAL A 157 -4.08 7.43 -6.63
C VAL A 157 -5.25 8.05 -5.89
N VAL A 158 -6.31 8.40 -6.63
CA VAL A 158 -7.55 8.91 -6.04
C VAL A 158 -8.65 7.88 -6.28
N LEU A 159 -9.17 7.30 -5.20
CA LEU A 159 -10.21 6.28 -5.20
C LEU A 159 -11.48 6.82 -4.54
N SER A 160 -12.63 6.39 -5.03
CA SER A 160 -13.95 6.71 -4.47
C SER A 160 -14.48 5.53 -3.67
N GLU A 161 -15.28 5.79 -2.65
CA GLU A 161 -15.85 4.75 -1.76
C GLU A 161 -16.77 3.76 -2.47
N ASP A 162 -17.29 4.13 -3.65
CA ASP A 162 -18.06 3.27 -4.55
C ASP A 162 -17.18 2.31 -5.38
N GLY A 163 -15.87 2.31 -5.16
CA GLY A 163 -14.91 1.43 -5.82
C GLY A 163 -14.32 2.01 -7.11
N GLY A 164 -14.78 3.18 -7.56
CA GLY A 164 -14.26 3.81 -8.76
C GLY A 164 -12.91 4.49 -8.57
N MET A 165 -12.00 4.36 -9.55
CA MET A 165 -10.80 5.18 -9.60
C MET A 165 -11.06 6.51 -10.32
N LEU A 166 -10.64 7.62 -9.70
CA LEU A 166 -10.82 8.97 -10.23
C LEU A 166 -9.59 9.48 -10.99
N SER A 167 -8.37 9.12 -10.56
CA SER A 167 -7.13 9.44 -11.26
C SER A 167 -5.93 8.75 -10.62
N ALA A 168 -4.87 8.57 -11.39
CA ALA A 168 -3.54 8.25 -10.88
C ALA A 168 -2.48 9.10 -11.60
N TYR A 169 -1.46 9.57 -10.87
CA TYR A 169 -0.33 10.29 -11.45
C TYR A 169 0.94 10.22 -10.58
N PRO A 170 2.14 10.31 -11.19
CA PRO A 170 3.39 10.34 -10.45
C PRO A 170 3.55 11.61 -9.61
N ILE A 171 4.15 11.46 -8.43
CA ILE A 171 4.60 12.55 -7.54
C ILE A 171 5.99 12.23 -6.97
N LYS A 172 6.65 13.24 -6.40
CA LYS A 172 7.92 13.06 -5.68
C LYS A 172 7.71 12.64 -4.24
#